data_AF-A0A2S3QLD1-F1
#
_entry.id   AF-A0A2S3QLD1-F1
#
_cell.length_a   1.000
_cell.length_b   1.000
_cell.length_c   1.000
_cell.angle_alpha   90.00
_cell.angle_beta   90.00
_cell.angle_gamma   90.00
#
_symmetry.space_group_name_H-M   'P 1'
#
loop_
_entity.id
_entity.type
_entity.pdbx_description
1 polymer ?
#
loop_
_entity_poly.entity_id
_entity_poly.type
_entity_poly.pdbx_seq_one_letter_code
_entity_poly.pdbx_strand_id
1 'polypeptide(L)'
;MLLNATASALDAALLSSAQEIIKKHGIEDGLTSEEKFNAYIVLAFELETYGHLDKAISFYEKAQKLKPKKVDPLELETSYLFALYKFDLAKAKSYFQSYQKAIASSKDSDKDEILRFWKNVFSNSKQIQSGFYGQFFKDKNVKELMAKKKYSKALALRNPSGLEHANINAKLEYDTLSRLKGKKHGFYCEQMLKEFPNSYAVSMEICRYLKSGKLKHKGLDELIERAKKEAPALVYIASALKDIK
;
A
#
# COMPACT_ATOMS: atom_id res chain seq x y z
N MET A 1 27.71 0.97 21.30
CA MET A 1 26.26 0.70 21.44
C MET A 1 25.42 1.90 20.97
N LEU A 2 25.72 2.49 19.80
CA LEU A 2 25.19 3.79 19.34
C LEU A 2 24.68 3.79 17.88
N LEU A 3 24.45 2.63 17.27
CA LEU A 3 24.08 2.50 15.83
C LEU A 3 22.60 2.15 15.57
N ASN A 4 21.76 2.05 16.61
CA ASN A 4 20.33 1.71 16.48
C ASN A 4 19.40 2.91 16.26
N ALA A 5 19.90 4.15 16.28
CA ALA A 5 19.06 5.35 16.26
C ALA A 5 18.66 5.83 14.84
N THR A 6 19.48 5.56 13.82
CA THR A 6 19.36 6.21 12.49
C THR A 6 18.37 5.52 11.53
N ALA A 7 18.02 4.26 11.76
CA ALA A 7 17.07 3.53 10.91
C ALA A 7 15.61 3.81 11.30
N SER A 8 15.33 3.90 12.60
CA SER A 8 14.04 4.44 13.08
C SER A 8 13.85 5.88 12.61
N ALA A 9 14.95 6.60 12.32
CA ALA A 9 14.92 7.98 11.87
C ALA A 9 14.48 8.16 10.41
N LEU A 10 14.40 7.13 9.55
CA LEU A 10 13.94 7.32 8.17
C LEU A 10 12.40 7.24 8.05
N ASP A 11 11.75 6.34 8.79
CA ASP A 11 10.29 6.29 8.90
C ASP A 11 9.75 7.20 10.02
N ALA A 12 10.49 7.42 11.09
CA ALA A 12 10.25 8.59 11.93
C ALA A 12 10.48 9.85 11.11
N ALA A 13 11.37 9.90 10.11
CA ALA A 13 11.46 11.06 9.21
C ALA A 13 10.33 11.10 8.18
N LEU A 14 9.72 10.01 7.73
CA LEU A 14 8.60 10.05 6.78
C LEU A 14 7.28 10.35 7.49
N LEU A 15 7.07 9.76 8.67
CA LEU A 15 5.97 10.07 9.57
C LEU A 15 6.16 11.43 10.25
N SER A 16 7.38 11.79 10.65
CA SER A 16 7.70 13.18 11.03
C SER A 16 7.64 14.08 9.84
N SER A 17 7.94 13.69 8.60
CA SER A 17 7.76 14.58 7.44
C SER A 17 6.30 14.80 7.17
N ALA A 18 5.44 13.80 7.30
CA ALA A 18 3.99 13.99 7.23
C ALA A 18 3.48 14.88 8.38
N GLN A 19 3.92 14.62 9.62
CA GLN A 19 3.55 15.41 10.80
C GLN A 19 4.22 16.80 10.84
N GLU A 20 5.40 16.96 10.26
CA GLU A 20 6.12 18.21 10.07
C GLU A 20 5.54 18.94 8.89
N ILE A 21 5.04 18.29 7.83
CA ILE A 21 4.25 18.97 6.79
C ILE A 21 2.96 19.49 7.45
N ILE A 22 2.28 18.67 8.27
CA ILE A 22 1.13 19.09 9.08
C ILE A 22 1.47 20.28 9.99
N LYS A 23 2.62 20.25 10.67
CA LYS A 23 3.03 21.26 11.65
C LYS A 23 3.66 22.51 11.03
N LYS A 24 4.51 22.36 10.01
CA LYS A 24 5.23 23.40 9.26
C LYS A 24 4.32 24.19 8.34
N HIS A 25 3.31 23.53 7.76
CA HIS A 25 2.27 24.19 6.97
C HIS A 25 1.03 24.54 7.77
N GLY A 26 1.03 24.31 9.10
CA GLY A 26 -0.09 24.67 9.96
C GLY A 26 -1.42 24.10 9.45
N ILE A 27 -1.49 22.80 9.18
CA ILE A 27 -2.78 22.21 8.74
C ILE A 27 -3.88 22.47 9.77
N GLU A 28 -3.53 22.72 11.04
CA GLU A 28 -4.49 23.15 12.05
C GLU A 28 -4.74 24.68 12.06
N ASP A 29 -3.76 25.52 11.69
CA ASP A 29 -3.82 26.99 11.73
C ASP A 29 -3.57 27.63 10.36
N GLY A 30 -4.59 28.31 9.81
CA GLY A 30 -4.46 29.13 8.59
C GLY A 30 -4.91 28.46 7.29
N LEU A 31 -5.13 27.15 7.27
CA LEU A 31 -5.79 26.48 6.14
C LEU A 31 -7.31 26.58 6.20
N THR A 32 -7.92 26.73 5.02
CA THR A 32 -9.36 26.59 4.82
C THR A 32 -9.81 25.13 5.02
N SER A 33 -11.10 24.91 5.27
CA SER A 33 -11.64 23.54 5.40
C SER A 33 -11.40 22.66 4.17
N GLU A 34 -11.33 23.25 2.98
CA GLU A 34 -11.08 22.54 1.72
C GLU A 34 -9.62 22.12 1.60
N GLU A 35 -8.67 22.99 1.96
CA GLU A 35 -7.25 22.66 1.99
C GLU A 35 -6.95 21.58 3.03
N LYS A 36 -7.54 21.68 4.23
CA LYS A 36 -7.42 20.63 5.26
C LYS A 36 -7.95 19.28 4.78
N PHE A 37 -9.08 19.30 4.08
CA PHE A 37 -9.69 18.10 3.52
C PHE A 37 -8.75 17.43 2.50
N ASN A 38 -8.24 18.19 1.54
CA ASN A 38 -7.32 17.68 0.52
C ASN A 38 -6.03 17.13 1.16
N ALA A 39 -5.47 17.84 2.14
CA ALA A 39 -4.26 17.40 2.82
C ALA A 39 -4.48 16.09 3.60
N TYR A 40 -5.61 15.95 4.31
CA TYR A 40 -5.95 14.70 4.99
C TYR A 40 -6.13 13.52 4.03
N ILE A 41 -6.73 13.74 2.86
CA ILE A 41 -6.88 12.69 1.85
C ILE A 41 -5.51 12.23 1.33
N VAL A 42 -4.64 13.16 0.94
CA VAL A 42 -3.29 12.83 0.43
C VAL A 42 -2.50 12.05 1.48
N LEU A 43 -2.53 12.51 2.74
CA LEU A 43 -1.86 11.81 3.83
C LEU A 43 -2.42 10.40 4.06
N ALA A 44 -3.75 10.25 4.02
CA ALA A 44 -4.39 8.97 4.17
C ALA A 44 -3.99 7.98 3.07
N PHE A 45 -3.96 8.43 1.80
CA PHE A 45 -3.52 7.61 0.67
C PHE A 45 -2.06 7.17 0.77
N GLU A 46 -1.17 8.08 1.17
CA GLU A 46 0.24 7.76 1.32
C GLU A 46 0.43 6.71 2.43
N LEU A 47 -0.20 6.92 3.59
CA LEU A 47 -0.16 5.97 4.71
C LEU A 47 -0.76 4.62 4.33
N GLU A 48 -1.87 4.60 3.59
CA GLU A 48 -2.48 3.37 3.08
C GLU A 48 -1.53 2.62 2.15
N THR A 49 -0.82 3.33 1.26
CA THR A 49 0.14 2.77 0.30
C THR A 49 1.29 2.04 0.98
N TYR A 50 1.78 2.55 2.11
CA TYR A 50 2.80 1.88 2.92
C TYR A 50 2.24 0.85 3.92
N GLY A 51 0.93 0.78 4.08
CA GLY A 51 0.24 -0.19 4.94
C GLY A 51 0.04 0.26 6.39
N HIS A 52 0.17 1.56 6.68
CA HIS A 52 -0.18 2.18 7.97
C HIS A 52 -1.70 2.45 8.04
N LEU A 53 -2.48 1.38 7.93
CA LEU A 53 -3.93 1.46 7.71
C LEU A 53 -4.68 2.11 8.87
N ASP A 54 -4.25 1.90 10.11
CA ASP A 54 -4.83 2.52 11.31
C ASP A 54 -4.77 4.06 11.24
N LYS A 55 -3.60 4.59 10.84
CA LYS A 55 -3.40 6.03 10.69
C LYS A 55 -4.12 6.57 9.46
N ALA A 56 -4.09 5.84 8.34
CA ALA A 56 -4.83 6.21 7.13
C ALA A 56 -6.33 6.38 7.43
N ILE A 57 -6.94 5.40 8.12
CA ILE A 57 -8.33 5.44 8.60
C ILE A 57 -8.59 6.69 9.45
N SER A 58 -7.71 7.00 10.40
CA SER A 58 -7.83 8.20 11.24
C SER A 58 -7.87 9.50 10.40
N PHE A 59 -7.06 9.60 9.36
CA PHE A 59 -7.06 10.78 8.48
C PHE A 59 -8.28 10.85 7.55
N TYR A 60 -8.75 9.73 7.01
CA TYR A 60 -10.02 9.70 6.28
C TYR A 60 -11.19 10.16 7.15
N GLU A 61 -11.27 9.70 8.40
CA GLU A 61 -12.29 10.14 9.35
C GLU A 61 -12.21 11.64 9.67
N LYS A 62 -10.99 12.21 9.74
CA LYS A 62 -10.80 13.67 9.85
C LYS A 62 -11.30 14.40 8.61
N ALA A 63 -11.02 13.89 7.40
CA ALA A 63 -11.49 14.47 6.15
C ALA A 63 -13.04 14.45 6.07
N GLN A 64 -13.67 13.34 6.42
CA GLN A 64 -15.13 13.20 6.43
C GLN A 64 -15.84 14.22 7.33
N LYS A 65 -15.22 14.58 8.47
CA LYS A 65 -15.78 15.58 9.40
C LYS A 65 -15.82 16.99 8.81
N LEU A 66 -14.94 17.31 7.84
CA LEU A 66 -14.85 18.65 7.26
C LEU A 66 -15.97 18.97 6.27
N LYS A 67 -16.62 17.94 5.69
CA LYS A 67 -17.78 18.06 4.78
C LYS A 67 -17.69 19.23 3.79
N PRO A 68 -16.65 19.27 2.93
CA PRO A 68 -16.50 20.35 1.96
C PRO A 68 -17.71 20.39 1.00
N LYS A 69 -18.28 21.58 0.78
CA LYS A 69 -19.50 21.74 -0.04
C LYS A 69 -19.27 21.46 -1.53
N LYS A 70 -18.02 21.56 -2.00
CA LYS A 70 -17.65 21.54 -3.43
C LYS A 70 -17.04 20.22 -3.91
N VAL A 71 -16.79 19.27 -3.00
CA VAL A 71 -16.09 18.03 -3.36
C VAL A 71 -17.09 16.89 -3.36
N ASP A 72 -17.08 16.08 -4.43
CA ASP A 72 -17.84 14.84 -4.47
C ASP A 72 -17.24 13.89 -3.41
N PRO A 73 -18.04 13.42 -2.44
CA PRO A 73 -17.52 12.55 -1.39
C PRO A 73 -17.10 11.18 -1.92
N LEU A 74 -17.48 10.79 -3.14
CA LEU A 74 -17.29 9.44 -3.66
C LEU A 74 -15.85 8.94 -3.58
N GLU A 75 -14.87 9.75 -3.95
CA GLU A 75 -13.45 9.36 -3.91
C GLU A 75 -13.01 9.07 -2.47
N LEU A 76 -13.30 10.00 -1.54
CA LEU A 76 -13.01 9.85 -0.12
C LEU A 76 -13.69 8.60 0.47
N GLU A 77 -14.99 8.47 0.24
CA GLU A 77 -15.83 7.39 0.75
C GLU A 77 -15.35 6.03 0.25
N THR A 78 -14.97 5.95 -1.03
CA THR A 78 -14.47 4.73 -1.65
C THR A 78 -13.10 4.35 -1.09
N SER A 79 -12.23 5.33 -0.92
CA SER A 79 -10.87 5.15 -0.39
C SER A 79 -10.89 4.75 1.08
N TYR A 80 -11.76 5.37 1.87
CA TYR A 80 -11.99 4.98 3.26
C TYR A 80 -12.51 3.54 3.37
N LEU A 81 -13.45 3.14 2.51
CA LEU A 81 -13.93 1.76 2.47
C LEU A 81 -12.83 0.76 2.06
N PHE A 82 -11.95 1.13 1.13
CA PHE A 82 -10.76 0.33 0.80
C PHE A 82 -9.82 0.17 2.00
N ALA A 83 -9.50 1.25 2.70
CA ALA A 83 -8.65 1.21 3.88
C ALA A 83 -9.26 0.34 4.99
N LEU A 84 -10.56 0.50 5.27
CA LEU A 84 -11.30 -0.34 6.21
C LEU A 84 -11.27 -1.81 5.77
N TYR A 85 -11.52 -2.12 4.50
CA TYR A 85 -11.51 -3.50 4.02
C TYR A 85 -10.15 -4.18 4.22
N LYS A 86 -9.06 -3.44 4.02
CA LYS A 86 -7.69 -3.93 4.25
C LYS A 86 -7.36 -4.10 5.74
N PHE A 87 -7.93 -3.25 6.59
CA PHE A 87 -7.64 -3.21 8.03
C PHE A 87 -8.51 -4.16 8.85
N ASP A 88 -9.83 -4.07 8.66
CA ASP A 88 -10.85 -4.77 9.42
C ASP A 88 -12.09 -5.00 8.53
N LEU A 89 -12.21 -6.22 8.02
CA LEU A 89 -13.30 -6.63 7.14
C LEU A 89 -14.69 -6.47 7.80
N ALA A 90 -14.80 -6.64 9.11
CA ALA A 90 -16.08 -6.51 9.81
C ALA A 90 -16.50 -5.04 9.85
N LYS A 91 -15.57 -4.12 10.15
CA LYS A 91 -15.83 -2.67 10.06
C LYS A 91 -16.16 -2.24 8.64
N ALA A 92 -15.46 -2.75 7.64
CA ALA A 92 -15.75 -2.45 6.24
C ALA A 92 -17.18 -2.86 5.83
N LYS A 93 -17.61 -4.06 6.24
CA LYS A 93 -19.00 -4.52 6.00
C LYS A 93 -20.03 -3.64 6.70
N SER A 94 -19.77 -3.26 7.95
CA SER A 94 -20.65 -2.34 8.69
C SER A 94 -20.72 -0.98 8.00
N TYR A 95 -19.58 -0.48 7.53
CA TYR A 95 -19.48 0.81 6.86
C TYR A 95 -20.19 0.83 5.50
N PHE A 96 -20.15 -0.29 4.78
CA PHE A 96 -20.71 -0.40 3.44
C PHE A 96 -22.20 0.01 3.38
N GLN A 97 -22.98 -0.22 4.44
CA GLN A 97 -24.38 0.23 4.50
C GLN A 97 -24.54 1.76 4.46
N SER A 98 -23.67 2.48 5.17
CA SER A 98 -23.64 3.95 5.14
C SER A 98 -23.09 4.46 3.81
N TYR A 99 -22.04 3.80 3.31
CA TYR A 99 -21.44 4.08 2.00
C TYR A 99 -22.47 4.00 0.86
N GLN A 100 -23.35 2.99 0.86
CA GLN A 100 -24.44 2.85 -0.11
C GLN A 100 -25.37 4.06 -0.17
N LYS A 101 -25.58 4.74 0.96
CA LYS A 101 -26.39 5.97 1.01
C LYS A 101 -25.60 7.16 0.49
N ALA A 102 -24.32 7.27 0.85
CA ALA A 102 -23.44 8.34 0.40
C ALA A 102 -23.28 8.34 -1.13
N ILE A 103 -22.97 7.19 -1.71
CA ILE A 103 -22.77 7.03 -3.16
C ILE A 103 -24.03 7.30 -3.98
N ALA A 104 -25.22 7.01 -3.45
CA ALA A 104 -26.47 7.28 -4.15
C ALA A 104 -26.64 8.77 -4.51
N SER A 105 -26.12 9.66 -3.65
CA SER A 105 -26.15 11.11 -3.83
C SER A 105 -25.02 11.68 -4.70
N SER A 106 -24.01 10.87 -5.02
CA SER A 106 -22.90 11.28 -5.89
C SER A 106 -23.40 11.57 -7.31
N LYS A 107 -22.74 12.54 -7.96
CA LYS A 107 -23.00 12.91 -9.36
C LYS A 107 -22.02 12.25 -10.32
N ASP A 108 -21.06 11.52 -9.80
CA ASP A 108 -20.06 10.80 -10.58
C ASP A 108 -20.72 9.73 -11.46
N SER A 109 -20.25 9.61 -12.70
CA SER A 109 -20.74 8.63 -13.67
C SER A 109 -20.45 7.20 -13.28
N ASP A 110 -19.40 6.97 -12.49
CA ASP A 110 -18.86 5.64 -12.18
C ASP A 110 -19.47 5.06 -10.91
N LYS A 111 -20.35 5.80 -10.22
CA LYS A 111 -20.94 5.43 -8.93
C LYS A 111 -21.62 4.06 -8.93
N ASP A 112 -22.32 3.71 -10.01
CA ASP A 112 -23.02 2.43 -10.12
C ASP A 112 -22.04 1.27 -10.34
N GLU A 113 -20.95 1.51 -11.06
CA GLU A 113 -19.88 0.54 -11.24
C GLU A 113 -19.14 0.29 -9.92
N ILE A 114 -18.76 1.36 -9.22
CA ILE A 114 -18.13 1.29 -7.90
C ILE A 114 -19.02 0.53 -6.91
N LEU A 115 -20.33 0.85 -6.88
CA LEU A 115 -21.28 0.17 -6.00
C LEU A 115 -21.40 -1.33 -6.34
N ARG A 116 -21.43 -1.67 -7.63
CA ARG A 116 -21.45 -3.06 -8.10
C ARG A 116 -20.17 -3.80 -7.70
N PHE A 117 -19.01 -3.15 -7.82
CA PHE A 117 -17.74 -3.69 -7.36
C PHE A 117 -17.81 -4.09 -5.89
N TRP A 118 -18.22 -3.17 -5.02
CA TRP A 118 -18.27 -3.45 -3.58
C TRP A 118 -19.32 -4.50 -3.20
N LYS A 119 -20.48 -4.52 -3.85
CA LYS A 119 -21.46 -5.61 -3.69
C LYS A 119 -20.84 -6.97 -4.02
N ASN A 120 -20.04 -7.04 -5.09
CA ASN A 120 -19.35 -8.26 -5.48
C ASN A 120 -18.27 -8.66 -4.47
N VAL A 121 -17.48 -7.70 -3.99
CA VAL A 121 -16.46 -7.92 -2.93
C VAL A 121 -17.10 -8.50 -1.67
N PHE A 122 -18.21 -7.94 -1.19
CA PHE A 122 -18.83 -8.39 0.06
C PHE A 122 -19.73 -9.62 -0.05
N SER A 123 -20.22 -9.95 -1.26
CA SER A 123 -20.99 -11.18 -1.52
C SER A 123 -20.11 -12.40 -1.83
N ASN A 124 -18.78 -12.24 -1.89
CA ASN A 124 -17.83 -13.26 -2.36
C ASN A 124 -18.16 -13.78 -3.77
N SER A 125 -18.77 -12.94 -4.61
CA SER A 125 -19.03 -13.27 -6.01
C SER A 125 -17.72 -13.43 -6.78
N LYS A 126 -17.59 -14.51 -7.54
CA LYS A 126 -16.43 -14.78 -8.43
C LYS A 126 -16.50 -14.03 -9.77
N GLN A 127 -17.39 -13.06 -9.93
CA GLN A 127 -17.49 -12.32 -11.19
C GLN A 127 -16.13 -11.70 -11.54
N ILE A 128 -15.66 -12.05 -12.72
CA ILE A 128 -14.42 -11.53 -13.29
C ILE A 128 -14.64 -10.05 -13.54
N GLN A 129 -13.88 -9.21 -12.83
CA GLN A 129 -13.87 -7.78 -13.08
C GLN A 129 -12.65 -7.46 -13.95
N SER A 130 -12.87 -6.69 -15.02
CA SER A 130 -11.81 -6.11 -15.85
C SER A 130 -11.42 -4.73 -15.30
N GLY A 131 -10.42 -4.08 -15.94
CA GLY A 131 -10.03 -2.71 -15.60
C GLY A 131 -9.45 -2.56 -14.19
N PHE A 132 -9.70 -1.39 -13.58
CA PHE A 132 -9.18 -0.99 -12.26
C PHE A 132 -9.55 -2.00 -11.17
N TYR A 133 -10.82 -2.39 -11.08
CA TYR A 133 -11.30 -3.36 -10.07
C TYR A 133 -10.74 -4.77 -10.28
N GLY A 134 -10.46 -5.15 -11.52
CA GLY A 134 -9.75 -6.39 -11.83
C GLY A 134 -8.35 -6.43 -11.20
N GLN A 135 -7.65 -5.29 -11.17
CA GLN A 135 -6.32 -5.19 -10.56
C GLN A 135 -6.37 -5.43 -9.05
N PHE A 136 -7.38 -4.91 -8.35
CA PHE A 136 -7.56 -5.15 -6.91
C PHE A 136 -7.64 -6.64 -6.57
N PHE A 137 -8.45 -7.41 -7.31
CA PHE A 137 -8.55 -8.85 -7.09
C PHE A 137 -7.23 -9.58 -7.41
N LYS A 138 -6.52 -9.16 -8.47
CA LYS A 138 -5.19 -9.71 -8.78
C LYS A 138 -4.23 -9.49 -7.62
N ASP A 139 -4.17 -8.27 -7.06
CA ASP A 139 -3.27 -7.95 -5.95
C ASP A 139 -3.57 -8.76 -4.69
N LYS A 140 -4.85 -8.88 -4.32
CA LYS A 140 -5.29 -9.74 -3.22
C LYS A 140 -4.88 -11.20 -3.46
N ASN A 141 -5.17 -11.71 -4.65
CA ASN A 141 -4.88 -13.11 -5.02
C ASN A 141 -3.37 -13.39 -5.02
N VAL A 142 -2.53 -12.46 -5.47
CA VAL A 142 -1.08 -12.61 -5.43
C VAL A 142 -0.57 -12.75 -4.01
N LYS A 143 -1.01 -11.88 -3.08
CA LYS A 143 -0.64 -11.98 -1.66
C LYS A 143 -1.07 -13.32 -1.05
N GLU A 144 -2.30 -13.76 -1.31
CA GLU A 144 -2.80 -15.05 -0.83
C GLU A 144 -2.02 -16.24 -1.42
N LEU A 145 -1.68 -16.19 -2.71
CA LEU A 145 -0.91 -17.24 -3.38
C LEU A 145 0.52 -17.28 -2.86
N MET A 146 1.14 -16.12 -2.61
CA MET A 146 2.47 -16.03 -1.99
C MET A 146 2.48 -16.60 -0.58
N ALA A 147 1.47 -16.27 0.24
CA ALA A 147 1.31 -16.85 1.58
C ALA A 147 1.17 -18.38 1.54
N LYS A 148 0.54 -18.92 0.49
CA LYS A 148 0.40 -20.37 0.23
C LYS A 148 1.60 -20.98 -0.52
N LYS A 149 2.70 -20.23 -0.71
CA LYS A 149 3.90 -20.60 -1.47
C LYS A 149 3.63 -21.03 -2.93
N LYS A 150 2.53 -20.57 -3.53
CA LYS A 150 2.14 -20.85 -4.92
C LYS A 150 2.73 -19.82 -5.89
N TYR A 151 4.05 -19.63 -5.86
CA TYR A 151 4.73 -18.53 -6.58
C TYR A 151 4.52 -18.53 -8.09
N SER A 152 4.50 -19.70 -8.75
CA SER A 152 4.19 -19.80 -10.18
C SER A 152 2.84 -19.19 -10.52
N LYS A 153 1.81 -19.47 -9.70
CA LYS A 153 0.46 -18.95 -9.92
C LYS A 153 0.40 -17.46 -9.62
N ALA A 154 1.11 -17.01 -8.59
CA ALA A 154 1.21 -15.59 -8.25
C ALA A 154 1.90 -14.79 -9.38
N LEU A 155 3.03 -15.28 -9.91
CA LEU A 155 3.74 -14.63 -11.02
C LEU A 155 2.87 -14.54 -12.28
N ALA A 156 2.08 -15.58 -12.59
CA ALA A 156 1.19 -15.58 -13.74
C ALA A 156 0.07 -14.51 -13.68
N LEU A 157 -0.21 -13.94 -12.49
CA LEU A 157 -1.16 -12.83 -12.33
C LEU A 157 -0.50 -11.46 -12.56
N ARG A 158 0.81 -11.40 -12.79
CA ARG A 158 1.56 -10.16 -13.00
C ARG A 158 1.89 -9.96 -14.46
N ASN A 159 1.66 -8.73 -14.93
CA ASN A 159 2.09 -8.28 -16.23
C ASN A 159 3.47 -7.61 -16.06
N PRO A 160 4.53 -8.08 -16.75
CA PRO A 160 5.82 -7.42 -16.71
C PRO A 160 5.86 -6.06 -17.43
N SER A 161 4.91 -5.81 -18.34
CA SER A 161 4.84 -4.55 -19.10
C SER A 161 4.51 -3.38 -18.17
N GLY A 162 5.26 -2.27 -18.29
CA GLY A 162 5.05 -1.06 -17.49
C GLY A 162 5.73 -1.10 -16.12
N LEU A 163 6.39 -2.20 -15.74
CA LEU A 163 7.03 -2.31 -14.42
C LEU A 163 8.20 -1.35 -14.24
N GLU A 164 8.84 -0.90 -15.32
CA GLU A 164 9.88 0.12 -15.29
C GLU A 164 9.40 1.45 -14.67
N HIS A 165 8.12 1.79 -14.89
CA HIS A 165 7.48 3.00 -14.36
C HIS A 165 6.64 2.73 -13.10
N ALA A 166 6.49 1.48 -12.68
CA ALA A 166 5.75 1.13 -11.48
C ALA A 166 6.46 1.57 -10.19
N ASN A 167 5.68 1.68 -9.11
CA ASN A 167 6.24 1.93 -7.78
C ASN A 167 7.12 0.76 -7.30
N ILE A 168 7.93 1.01 -6.27
CA ILE A 168 8.88 0.02 -5.76
C ILE A 168 8.23 -1.24 -5.23
N ASN A 169 7.05 -1.17 -4.62
CA ASN A 169 6.39 -2.35 -4.05
C ASN A 169 6.00 -3.33 -5.17
N ALA A 170 5.47 -2.82 -6.29
CA ALA A 170 5.16 -3.62 -7.47
C ALA A 170 6.42 -4.23 -8.11
N LYS A 171 7.49 -3.43 -8.24
CA LYS A 171 8.80 -3.91 -8.75
C LYS A 171 9.34 -5.05 -7.89
N LEU A 172 9.40 -4.87 -6.57
CA LEU A 172 9.90 -5.87 -5.63
C LEU A 172 9.07 -7.15 -5.62
N GLU A 173 7.74 -7.03 -5.72
CA GLU A 173 6.88 -8.20 -5.76
C GLU A 173 7.15 -9.03 -7.00
N TYR A 174 7.19 -8.40 -8.17
CA TYR A 174 7.52 -9.09 -9.41
C TYR A 174 8.92 -9.70 -9.39
N ASP A 175 9.92 -8.94 -8.95
CA ASP A 175 11.31 -9.39 -8.87
C ASP A 175 11.48 -10.56 -7.90
N THR A 176 10.78 -10.53 -6.76
CA THR A 176 10.76 -11.62 -5.78
C THR A 176 10.14 -12.88 -6.37
N LEU A 177 8.96 -12.76 -6.99
CA LEU A 177 8.30 -13.87 -7.66
C LEU A 177 9.16 -14.46 -8.77
N SER A 178 9.80 -13.60 -9.59
CA SER A 178 10.71 -14.01 -10.64
C SER A 178 11.94 -14.73 -10.09
N ARG A 179 12.51 -14.24 -8.98
CA ARG A 179 13.66 -14.85 -8.29
C ARG A 179 13.32 -16.23 -7.75
N LEU A 180 12.17 -16.38 -7.09
CA LEU A 180 11.63 -17.67 -6.63
C LEU A 180 11.36 -18.66 -7.78
N LYS A 181 11.23 -18.15 -9.01
CA LYS A 181 11.11 -18.95 -10.24
C LYS A 181 12.44 -19.19 -10.98
N GLY A 182 13.56 -18.76 -10.41
CA GLY A 182 14.90 -19.04 -10.92
C GLY A 182 15.56 -17.90 -11.67
N LYS A 183 14.90 -16.74 -11.84
CA LYS A 183 15.56 -15.53 -12.39
C LYS A 183 16.73 -15.14 -11.47
N LYS A 184 17.91 -14.88 -12.04
CA LYS A 184 19.11 -14.53 -11.27
C LYS A 184 19.56 -13.08 -11.37
N HIS A 185 19.21 -12.39 -12.46
CA HIS A 185 19.71 -11.05 -12.77
C HIS A 185 18.65 -10.18 -13.46
N GLY A 186 18.89 -8.87 -13.52
CA GLY A 186 18.04 -7.92 -14.24
C GLY A 186 16.75 -7.61 -13.49
N PHE A 187 16.87 -7.34 -12.18
CA PHE A 187 15.72 -6.96 -11.36
C PHE A 187 15.36 -5.48 -11.58
N TYR A 188 14.07 -5.17 -11.64
CA TYR A 188 13.58 -3.80 -11.83
C TYR A 188 13.98 -2.89 -10.66
N CYS A 189 14.12 -3.44 -9.46
CA CYS A 189 14.53 -2.67 -8.28
C CYS A 189 16.02 -2.24 -8.31
N GLU A 190 16.85 -2.76 -9.23
CA GLU A 190 18.29 -2.50 -9.23
C GLU A 190 18.66 -1.03 -9.48
N GLN A 191 17.84 -0.30 -10.25
CA GLN A 191 18.08 1.13 -10.48
C GLN A 191 18.09 1.89 -9.15
N MET A 192 17.12 1.64 -8.27
CA MET A 192 17.06 2.31 -6.97
C MET A 192 18.21 1.90 -6.04
N LEU A 193 18.73 0.67 -6.14
CA LEU A 193 19.93 0.30 -5.41
C LEU A 193 21.17 1.07 -5.88
N LYS A 194 21.25 1.48 -7.15
CA LYS A 194 22.35 2.31 -7.66
C LYS A 194 22.24 3.74 -7.12
N GLU A 195 21.03 4.28 -7.06
CA GLU A 195 20.75 5.62 -6.53
C GLU A 195 20.94 5.68 -5.00
N PHE A 196 20.55 4.62 -4.27
CA PHE A 196 20.59 4.57 -2.82
C PHE A 196 21.37 3.35 -2.28
N PRO A 197 22.67 3.20 -2.60
CA PRO A 197 23.45 1.98 -2.34
C PRO A 197 23.62 1.67 -0.85
N ASN A 198 23.49 2.68 -0.01
CA ASN A 198 23.65 2.58 1.44
C ASN A 198 22.34 2.61 2.22
N SER A 199 21.19 2.71 1.55
CA SER A 199 19.91 2.78 2.23
C SER A 199 19.60 1.51 3.01
N TYR A 200 19.12 1.72 4.23
CA TYR A 200 18.64 0.70 5.17
C TYR A 200 17.16 0.37 4.98
N ALA A 201 16.45 1.07 4.09
CA ALA A 201 15.02 0.87 3.88
C ALA A 201 14.71 -0.61 3.59
N VAL A 202 13.58 -1.11 4.10
CA VAL A 202 13.12 -2.49 3.88
C VAL A 202 13.12 -2.85 2.40
N SER A 203 12.62 -1.95 1.54
CA SER A 203 12.61 -2.11 0.09
C SER A 203 14.00 -2.32 -0.51
N MET A 204 15.00 -1.59 0.00
CA MET A 204 16.39 -1.67 -0.47
C MET A 204 17.09 -2.93 0.02
N GLU A 205 16.86 -3.35 1.27
CA GLU A 205 17.35 -4.65 1.77
C GLU A 205 16.75 -5.82 0.99
N ILE A 206 15.44 -5.79 0.69
CA ILE A 206 14.80 -6.80 -0.17
C ILE A 206 15.49 -6.83 -1.53
N CYS A 207 15.62 -5.68 -2.21
CA CYS A 207 16.27 -5.65 -3.53
C CYS A 207 17.72 -6.17 -3.49
N ARG A 208 18.47 -5.82 -2.44
CA ARG A 208 19.85 -6.25 -2.26
C ARG A 208 19.96 -7.76 -2.08
N TYR A 209 19.04 -8.34 -1.31
CA TYR A 209 18.93 -9.78 -1.16
C TYR A 209 18.58 -10.46 -2.48
N LEU A 210 17.62 -9.92 -3.25
CA LEU A 210 17.26 -10.48 -4.56
C LEU A 210 18.47 -10.51 -5.52
N LYS A 211 19.27 -9.44 -5.52
CA LYS A 211 20.45 -9.31 -6.38
C LYS A 211 21.63 -10.20 -5.97
N SER A 212 21.94 -10.27 -4.67
CA SER A 212 23.20 -10.84 -4.17
C SER A 212 23.05 -12.08 -3.30
N GLY A 213 21.83 -12.42 -2.89
CA GLY A 213 21.57 -13.43 -1.86
C GLY A 213 22.01 -13.01 -0.46
N LYS A 214 22.46 -11.76 -0.28
CA LYS A 214 22.98 -11.24 0.99
C LYS A 214 22.25 -9.96 1.38
N LEU A 215 21.98 -9.85 2.67
CA LEU A 215 21.55 -8.61 3.31
C LEU A 215 22.78 -7.80 3.72
N LYS A 216 22.66 -6.47 3.77
CA LYS A 216 23.80 -5.62 4.16
C LYS A 216 23.95 -5.52 5.67
N HIS A 217 22.84 -5.61 6.40
CA HIS A 217 22.85 -5.20 7.80
C HIS A 217 22.50 -6.29 8.81
N LYS A 218 21.40 -7.02 8.61
CA LYS A 218 20.91 -8.06 9.54
C LYS A 218 20.40 -9.27 8.76
N GLY A 219 19.95 -10.32 9.45
CA GLY A 219 19.35 -11.50 8.83
C GLY A 219 17.94 -11.27 8.30
N LEU A 220 17.39 -12.30 7.66
CA LEU A 220 16.04 -12.28 7.08
C LEU A 220 14.96 -12.13 8.15
N ASP A 221 15.14 -12.74 9.32
CA ASP A 221 14.18 -12.64 10.41
C ASP A 221 14.06 -11.20 10.91
N GLU A 222 15.19 -10.52 11.09
CA GLU A 222 15.20 -9.12 11.49
C GLU A 222 14.66 -8.21 10.39
N LEU A 223 14.89 -8.51 9.11
CA LEU A 223 14.27 -7.79 8.00
C LEU A 223 12.74 -7.92 8.04
N ILE A 224 12.21 -9.11 8.33
CA ILE A 224 10.76 -9.35 8.42
C ILE A 224 10.17 -8.60 9.61
N GLU A 225 10.79 -8.69 10.80
CA GLU A 225 10.34 -7.94 11.98
C GLU A 225 10.38 -6.42 11.75
N ARG A 226 11.39 -5.97 11.02
CA ARG A 226 11.48 -4.57 10.62
C ARG A 226 10.38 -4.19 9.63
N ALA A 227 10.14 -5.01 8.61
CA ALA A 227 9.05 -4.81 7.65
C ALA A 227 7.69 -4.69 8.33
N LYS A 228 7.42 -5.47 9.39
CA LYS A 228 6.15 -5.35 10.15
C LYS A 228 5.92 -3.97 10.76
N LYS A 229 6.99 -3.26 11.09
CA LYS A 229 6.94 -1.94 11.74
C LYS A 229 7.02 -0.81 10.72
N GLU A 230 7.95 -0.93 9.80
CA GLU A 230 8.40 0.12 8.87
C GLU A 230 7.63 0.09 7.55
N ALA A 231 7.43 -1.10 6.98
CA ALA A 231 6.77 -1.25 5.69
C ALA A 231 5.82 -2.46 5.71
N PRO A 232 4.68 -2.39 6.44
CA PRO A 232 3.74 -3.50 6.56
C PRO A 232 3.32 -4.08 5.21
N ALA A 233 3.20 -3.22 4.19
CA ALA A 233 2.90 -3.62 2.82
C ALA A 233 3.94 -4.58 2.20
N LEU A 234 5.18 -4.64 2.71
CA LEU A 234 6.26 -5.49 2.18
C LEU A 234 6.49 -6.78 2.98
N VAL A 235 5.77 -7.01 4.09
CA VAL A 235 6.00 -8.15 4.99
C VAL A 235 5.89 -9.50 4.26
N TYR A 236 4.90 -9.66 3.38
CA TYR A 236 4.71 -10.90 2.62
C TYR A 236 5.85 -11.14 1.61
N ILE A 237 6.41 -10.06 1.04
CA ILE A 237 7.55 -10.13 0.13
C ILE A 237 8.81 -10.52 0.91
N ALA A 238 9.09 -9.82 2.01
CA ALA A 238 10.22 -10.13 2.89
C ALA A 238 10.17 -11.57 3.41
N SER A 239 8.97 -12.05 3.78
CA SER A 239 8.76 -13.42 4.23
C SER A 239 9.05 -14.45 3.13
N ALA A 240 8.65 -14.16 1.89
CA ALA A 240 8.89 -15.05 0.75
C ALA A 240 10.37 -15.18 0.37
N LEU A 241 11.24 -14.25 0.81
CA LEU A 241 12.68 -14.35 0.58
C LEU A 241 13.30 -15.60 1.24
N LYS A 242 12.72 -16.10 2.33
CA LYS A 242 13.17 -17.33 3.01
C LYS A 242 13.08 -18.57 2.12
N ASP A 243 12.26 -18.53 1.09
CA ASP A 243 12.05 -19.64 0.17
C ASP A 243 12.97 -19.56 -1.07
N ILE A 244 13.84 -18.55 -1.15
CA ILE A 244 14.88 -18.42 -2.19
C ILE A 244 16.08 -19.29 -1.79
N LYS A 245 16.50 -20.16 -2.71
CA LYS A 245 17.69 -21.02 -2.58
C LYS A 245 18.95 -20.36 -3.14
#